data_AF-A0A0G4MKQ5-F1
#
_entry.id   AF-A0A0G4MKQ5-F1
#
_cell.length_a   1.000
_cell.length_b   1.000
_cell.length_c   1.000
_cell.angle_alpha   90.00
_cell.angle_beta   90.00
_cell.angle_gamma   90.00
#
_symmetry.space_group_name_H-M   'P 1'
#
loop_
_entity.id
_entity.type
_entity.pdbx_description
1 polymer ?
#
loop_
_entity_poly.entity_id
_entity_poly.type
_entity_poly.pdbx_seq_one_letter_code
_entity_poly.pdbx_strand_id
1 'polypeptide(L)'
;MSKTASIALVAALGAGSGAALTATMYSLRSSKQPEATLNVPTHLAAAPTVPVPASQIFTNPPPPPPPAAAAGPHANLPVLKPVDPAGWFQYGFPGPHADVSSRASLVSAYDRRTRNPHWVVEHMTPASLAARDADRKHSVFLEDPQVPDKFQAKLKDYFRSGYDRGHQVPAADAKWSQTAMDDTFYLTNMCPQVGDGFNRDYWAHLEDFCRRLTQRYPSVRVATGPLYLPKRDPVDGKWYTRYEVIGSPPSVA
;
A
#
# COMPACT_ATOMS: atom_id res chain seq x y z
N MET A 1 -37.67 -29.72 -48.96
CA MET A 1 -38.02 -30.24 -47.63
C MET A 1 -37.86 -29.10 -46.63
N SER A 2 -38.96 -28.55 -46.16
CA SER A 2 -39.05 -27.47 -45.15
C SER A 2 -39.91 -28.00 -44.01
N LYS A 3 -39.54 -27.67 -42.75
CA LYS A 3 -40.25 -27.84 -41.45
C LYS A 3 -39.20 -27.63 -40.35
N THR A 4 -39.35 -26.93 -39.22
CA THR A 4 -40.35 -26.01 -38.65
C THR A 4 -39.66 -25.36 -37.44
N ALA A 5 -40.15 -24.18 -37.03
CA ALA A 5 -39.68 -23.36 -35.93
C ALA A 5 -40.05 -23.86 -34.51
N SER A 6 -39.42 -23.17 -33.54
CA SER A 6 -39.92 -22.79 -32.20
C SER A 6 -39.84 -23.81 -31.05
N ILE A 7 -39.03 -23.50 -30.03
CA ILE A 7 -39.47 -23.47 -28.62
C ILE A 7 -38.72 -22.32 -27.91
N ALA A 8 -39.46 -21.29 -27.50
CA ALA A 8 -39.13 -20.42 -26.39
C ALA A 8 -40.09 -20.78 -25.26
N LEU A 9 -39.59 -21.03 -24.04
CA LEU A 9 -40.43 -20.90 -22.84
C LEU A 9 -39.61 -20.76 -21.54
N VAL A 10 -39.80 -19.58 -20.94
CA VAL A 10 -39.96 -19.25 -19.50
C VAL A 10 -38.76 -19.28 -18.56
N ALA A 11 -38.39 -18.06 -18.16
CA ALA A 11 -37.79 -17.71 -16.88
C ALA A 11 -38.85 -17.73 -15.76
N ALA A 12 -38.56 -18.38 -14.63
CA ALA A 12 -38.92 -17.99 -13.26
C ALA A 12 -38.42 -19.04 -12.26
N LEU A 13 -38.15 -18.61 -11.02
CA LEU A 13 -37.63 -19.34 -9.84
C LEU A 13 -36.10 -19.44 -9.84
N GLY A 14 -35.33 -18.86 -8.92
CA GLY A 14 -35.61 -18.20 -7.65
C GLY A 14 -34.29 -18.21 -6.88
N ALA A 15 -33.88 -17.06 -6.35
CA ALA A 15 -32.72 -16.97 -5.47
C ALA A 15 -32.99 -17.81 -4.21
N GLY A 16 -32.17 -18.82 -3.91
CA GLY A 16 -32.37 -19.59 -2.67
C GLY A 16 -31.64 -20.91 -2.45
N SER A 17 -30.88 -21.46 -3.41
CA SER A 17 -30.42 -22.87 -3.31
C SER A 17 -28.91 -23.07 -3.37
N GLY A 18 -28.10 -22.09 -2.94
CA GLY A 18 -26.63 -22.18 -2.94
C GLY A 18 -25.98 -22.33 -1.56
N ALA A 19 -26.64 -21.91 -0.49
CA ALA A 19 -26.01 -21.80 0.84
C ALA A 19 -26.26 -22.98 1.79
N ALA A 20 -27.18 -23.89 1.47
CA ALA A 20 -27.59 -24.96 2.39
C ALA A 20 -26.85 -26.30 2.19
N LEU A 21 -26.21 -26.52 1.05
CA LEU A 21 -25.55 -27.81 0.74
C LEU A 21 -24.09 -27.90 1.23
N THR A 22 -23.43 -26.78 1.53
CA THR A 22 -22.02 -26.80 1.99
C THR A 22 -21.90 -26.95 3.50
N ALA A 23 -22.95 -26.61 4.27
CA ALA A 23 -22.93 -26.69 5.74
C ALA A 23 -23.13 -28.13 6.27
N THR A 24 -23.75 -29.03 5.51
CA THR A 24 -24.11 -30.37 5.99
C THR A 24 -23.01 -31.42 5.83
N MET A 25 -22.00 -31.21 4.97
CA MET A 25 -20.88 -32.15 4.84
C MET A 25 -19.78 -31.98 5.89
N TYR A 26 -19.73 -30.86 6.62
CA TYR A 26 -18.69 -30.62 7.63
C TYR A 26 -19.04 -31.16 9.03
N SER A 27 -20.32 -31.41 9.31
CA SER A 27 -20.80 -31.88 10.64
C SER A 27 -20.67 -33.39 10.89
N LEU A 28 -20.13 -34.18 9.95
CA LEU A 28 -20.05 -35.65 10.09
C LEU A 28 -18.63 -36.23 10.17
N ARG A 29 -17.61 -35.40 10.47
CA ARG A 29 -16.28 -35.91 10.87
C ARG A 29 -15.88 -35.36 12.24
N SER A 30 -16.56 -35.86 13.26
CA SER A 30 -16.04 -35.83 14.63
C SER A 30 -15.37 -37.16 14.92
N SER A 31 -14.04 -37.15 14.98
CA SER A 31 -13.25 -38.24 15.57
C SER A 31 -12.16 -37.62 16.45
N LYS A 32 -12.29 -37.85 17.76
CA LYS A 32 -11.27 -37.55 18.77
C LYS A 32 -9.95 -38.21 18.39
N GLN A 33 -8.86 -37.45 18.39
CA GLN A 33 -7.50 -37.97 18.51
C GLN A 33 -6.78 -37.29 19.70
N PRO A 34 -5.80 -37.97 20.33
CA PRO A 34 -5.30 -37.64 21.66
C PRO A 34 -4.37 -36.42 21.66
N GLU A 35 -4.36 -35.69 22.77
CA GLU A 35 -3.42 -34.61 23.06
C GLU A 35 -1.97 -35.13 23.08
N ALA A 36 -1.16 -34.65 22.15
CA ALA A 36 0.28 -34.76 22.22
C ALA A 36 0.84 -33.54 22.97
N THR A 37 1.35 -33.76 24.18
CA THR A 37 2.11 -32.78 24.95
C THR A 37 3.42 -32.46 24.22
N LEU A 38 3.48 -31.31 23.54
CA LEU A 38 4.72 -30.77 22.98
C LEU A 38 5.43 -29.94 24.05
N ASN A 39 6.53 -30.47 24.58
CA ASN A 39 7.51 -29.71 25.35
C ASN A 39 8.08 -28.59 24.47
N VAL A 40 7.83 -27.34 24.85
CA VAL A 40 8.44 -26.16 24.23
C VAL A 40 9.81 -25.94 24.90
N PRO A 41 10.95 -26.03 24.18
CA PRO A 41 12.22 -25.57 24.72
C PRO A 41 12.23 -24.04 24.76
N THR A 42 12.34 -23.47 25.96
CA THR A 42 12.63 -22.06 26.20
C THR A 42 14.07 -21.73 25.83
N HIS A 43 14.34 -21.53 24.54
CA HIS A 43 15.50 -20.77 24.07
C HIS A 43 15.09 -19.95 22.86
N LEU A 44 14.77 -18.67 23.08
CA LEU A 44 14.70 -17.66 22.04
C LEU A 44 16.10 -17.48 21.45
N ALA A 45 16.40 -18.22 20.37
CA ALA A 45 17.52 -17.88 19.52
C ALA A 45 17.20 -16.55 18.84
N ALA A 46 17.98 -15.51 19.18
CA ALA A 46 17.91 -14.21 18.52
C ALA A 46 18.03 -14.42 17.01
N ALA A 47 17.04 -13.93 16.26
CA ALA A 47 17.10 -13.94 14.81
C ALA A 47 18.36 -13.19 14.34
N PRO A 48 19.05 -13.66 13.27
CA PRO A 48 20.19 -12.94 12.74
C PRO A 48 19.73 -11.57 12.26
N THR A 49 20.29 -10.53 12.87
CA THR A 49 20.20 -9.16 12.36
C THR A 49 20.94 -9.12 11.04
N VAL A 50 20.19 -9.15 9.93
CA VAL A 50 20.74 -8.74 8.64
C VAL A 50 21.05 -7.24 8.78
N PRO A 51 22.31 -6.79 8.70
CA PRO A 51 22.61 -5.37 8.72
C PRO A 51 22.04 -4.78 7.43
N VAL A 52 21.03 -3.93 7.56
CA VAL A 52 20.65 -3.02 6.49
C VAL A 52 21.88 -2.14 6.22
N PRO A 53 22.37 -2.01 4.98
CA PRO A 53 23.45 -1.10 4.66
C PRO A 53 23.08 0.31 5.12
N ALA A 54 23.89 0.91 5.99
CA ALA A 54 23.64 2.21 6.61
C ALA A 54 23.66 3.40 5.63
N SER A 55 23.61 3.17 4.32
CA SER A 55 23.73 4.21 3.29
C SER A 55 22.41 4.87 2.89
N GLN A 56 21.28 4.61 3.57
CA GLN A 56 19.99 5.27 3.27
C GLN A 56 19.24 5.86 4.47
N ILE A 57 19.89 5.96 5.64
CA ILE A 57 19.37 6.76 6.76
C ILE A 57 20.14 8.08 6.77
N PHE A 58 19.63 9.10 6.07
CA PHE A 58 20.17 10.46 6.15
C PHE A 58 19.70 11.15 7.43
N THR A 59 20.22 10.73 8.58
CA THR A 59 20.24 11.54 9.79
C THR A 59 21.53 11.30 10.56
N ASN A 60 22.56 12.09 10.25
CA ASN A 60 23.54 12.56 11.22
C ASN A 60 24.25 13.80 10.64
N PRO A 61 24.42 14.90 11.41
CA PRO A 61 25.30 15.98 11.00
C PRO A 61 26.75 15.45 10.89
N PRO A 62 27.57 16.02 10.00
CA PRO A 62 28.94 15.55 9.81
C PRO A 62 29.74 15.67 11.13
N PRO A 63 30.65 14.73 11.43
CA PRO A 63 31.53 14.86 12.58
C PRO A 63 32.39 16.13 12.45
N PRO A 64 32.76 16.78 13.57
CA PRO A 64 33.63 17.95 13.55
C PRO A 64 34.96 17.61 12.87
N PRO A 65 35.54 18.53 12.08
CA PRO A 65 36.80 18.28 11.41
C PRO A 65 37.91 18.02 12.43
N PRO A 66 38.89 17.14 12.13
CA PRO A 66 40.06 16.97 12.98
C PRO A 66 40.84 18.29 13.08
N PRO A 67 41.58 18.53 14.18
CA PRO A 67 42.39 19.73 14.33
C PRO A 67 43.37 19.83 13.16
N ALA A 68 43.40 21.00 12.54
CA ALA A 68 44.15 21.28 11.33
C ALA A 68 45.63 20.86 11.47
N ALA A 69 46.02 19.81 10.78
CA ALA A 69 47.43 19.58 10.49
C ALA A 69 47.89 20.74 9.59
N ALA A 70 48.89 21.48 10.05
CA ALA A 70 49.45 22.63 9.36
C ALA A 70 49.89 22.25 7.94
N ALA A 71 49.10 22.66 6.95
CA ALA A 71 49.51 22.63 5.55
C ALA A 71 50.63 23.65 5.36
N GLY A 72 51.75 23.21 4.76
CA GLY A 72 52.87 24.08 4.42
C GLY A 72 52.47 25.24 3.49
N PRO A 73 53.37 26.21 3.23
CA PRO A 73 53.07 27.51 2.60
C PRO A 73 52.70 27.45 1.10
N HIS A 74 52.36 26.27 0.59
CA HIS A 74 51.78 26.07 -0.74
C HIS A 74 50.45 25.34 -0.63
N ALA A 75 49.56 25.84 0.24
CA ALA A 75 48.15 25.56 0.09
C ALA A 75 47.73 26.18 -1.25
N ASN A 76 47.48 25.33 -2.27
CA ASN A 76 46.79 25.73 -3.48
C ASN A 76 45.55 26.52 -3.04
N LEU A 77 45.58 27.85 -3.23
CA LEU A 77 44.38 28.66 -3.10
C LEU A 77 43.34 28.00 -4.01
N PRO A 78 42.14 27.66 -3.51
CA PRO A 78 41.12 27.08 -4.35
C PRO A 78 40.89 28.09 -5.47
N VAL A 79 41.27 27.71 -6.69
CA VAL A 79 40.94 28.46 -7.89
C VAL A 79 39.43 28.56 -7.86
N LEU A 80 38.91 29.75 -7.58
CA LEU A 80 37.48 30.03 -7.64
C LEU A 80 37.07 29.71 -9.07
N LYS A 81 36.45 28.55 -9.24
CA LYS A 81 35.87 28.18 -10.53
C LYS A 81 34.85 29.28 -10.87
N PRO A 82 34.80 29.75 -12.13
CA PRO A 82 33.88 30.82 -12.52
C PRO A 82 32.40 30.45 -12.30
N VAL A 83 32.11 29.16 -12.11
CA VAL A 83 30.79 28.63 -11.80
C VAL A 83 30.90 27.51 -10.76
N ASP A 84 29.86 27.40 -9.93
CA ASP A 84 29.68 26.29 -8.99
C ASP A 84 28.26 25.70 -9.13
N PRO A 85 28.07 24.74 -10.05
CA PRO A 85 26.80 24.02 -10.15
C PRO A 85 26.42 23.23 -8.88
N ALA A 86 27.40 22.79 -8.08
CA ALA A 86 27.13 22.05 -6.84
C ALA A 86 26.62 22.98 -5.71
N GLY A 87 26.93 24.27 -5.79
CA GLY A 87 26.39 25.31 -4.92
C GLY A 87 24.85 25.36 -4.92
N TRP A 88 24.16 24.79 -5.91
CA TRP A 88 22.70 24.65 -5.88
C TRP A 88 22.19 23.82 -4.69
N PHE A 89 22.93 22.79 -4.28
CA PHE A 89 22.48 21.85 -3.25
C PHE A 89 22.54 22.43 -1.82
N GLN A 90 23.12 23.63 -1.63
CA GLN A 90 23.06 24.34 -0.36
C GLN A 90 21.61 24.71 0.04
N TYR A 91 20.71 24.80 -0.95
CA TYR A 91 19.28 25.08 -0.76
C TYR A 91 18.41 23.80 -0.73
N GLY A 92 19.05 22.64 -0.67
CA GLY A 92 18.40 21.33 -0.73
C GLY A 92 18.37 20.73 -2.13
N PHE A 93 17.88 19.49 -2.20
CA PHE A 93 17.73 18.77 -3.46
C PHE A 93 16.40 19.16 -4.12
N PRO A 94 16.37 19.41 -5.44
CA PRO A 94 15.14 19.75 -6.16
C PRO A 94 14.18 18.56 -6.34
N GLY A 95 14.62 17.34 -6.03
CA GLY A 95 13.84 16.12 -6.11
C GLY A 95 14.63 14.93 -6.70
N PRO A 96 13.98 13.77 -6.88
CA PRO A 96 12.58 13.49 -6.53
C PRO A 96 12.33 13.49 -5.02
N HIS A 97 11.18 14.01 -4.60
CA HIS A 97 10.74 13.96 -3.20
C HIS A 97 9.72 12.85 -3.03
N ALA A 98 10.08 11.82 -2.28
CA ALA A 98 9.13 10.85 -1.74
C ALA A 98 8.77 11.31 -0.33
N ASP A 99 7.52 11.70 -0.11
CA ASP A 99 7.06 12.06 1.23
C ASP A 99 6.85 10.77 2.03
N VAL A 100 7.91 10.33 2.72
CA VAL A 100 7.87 9.12 3.54
C VAL A 100 7.19 9.44 4.87
N SER A 101 6.15 8.68 5.22
CA SER A 101 5.44 8.80 6.48
C SER A 101 5.28 7.45 7.17
N SER A 102 5.43 7.43 8.49
CA SER A 102 5.20 6.26 9.34
C SER A 102 3.97 6.50 10.22
N ARG A 103 3.06 5.55 10.17
CA ARG A 103 1.80 5.51 10.93
C ARG A 103 1.73 4.20 11.73
N ALA A 104 0.68 4.02 12.53
CA ALA A 104 0.61 2.87 13.43
C ALA A 104 0.53 1.53 12.69
N SER A 105 -0.20 1.45 11.57
CA SER A 105 -0.40 0.23 10.77
C SER A 105 0.43 0.17 9.48
N LEU A 106 1.03 1.28 9.05
CA LEU A 106 1.64 1.39 7.73
C LEU A 106 2.81 2.36 7.66
N VAL A 107 3.68 2.14 6.68
CA VAL A 107 4.66 3.13 6.21
C VAL A 107 4.42 3.37 4.73
N SER A 108 4.38 4.62 4.29
CA SER A 108 4.15 4.99 2.90
C SER A 108 5.21 5.93 2.37
N ALA A 109 5.36 5.96 1.05
CA ALA A 109 6.06 7.02 0.33
C ALA A 109 5.08 7.65 -0.67
N TYR A 110 4.75 8.93 -0.51
CA TYR A 110 3.76 9.60 -1.33
C TYR A 110 4.36 10.35 -2.53
N ASP A 111 3.76 10.18 -3.72
CA ASP A 111 4.12 10.89 -4.95
C ASP A 111 3.26 12.15 -5.09
N ARG A 112 3.88 13.32 -4.85
CA ARG A 112 3.22 14.62 -4.98
C ARG A 112 2.69 14.91 -6.40
N ARG A 113 3.24 14.26 -7.43
CA ARG A 113 2.86 14.50 -8.84
C ARG A 113 1.59 13.76 -9.23
N THR A 114 1.45 12.50 -8.81
CA THR A 114 0.25 11.69 -9.09
C THR A 114 -0.80 11.83 -8.01
N ARG A 115 -0.41 12.33 -6.84
CA ARG A 115 -1.22 12.38 -5.62
C ARG A 115 -1.65 11.00 -5.11
N ASN A 116 -0.87 9.98 -5.41
CA ASN A 116 -1.02 8.61 -4.93
C ASN A 116 0.27 8.18 -4.21
N PRO A 117 0.24 7.16 -3.34
CA PRO A 117 1.47 6.54 -2.85
C PRO A 117 2.29 5.94 -4.00
N HIS A 118 3.61 6.08 -3.95
CA HIS A 118 4.54 5.23 -4.71
C HIS A 118 4.42 3.78 -4.23
N TRP A 119 4.39 3.61 -2.91
CA TRP A 119 4.18 2.36 -2.23
C TRP A 119 3.65 2.61 -0.81
N VAL A 120 2.98 1.61 -0.27
CA VAL A 120 2.62 1.49 1.14
C VAL A 120 2.98 0.08 1.58
N VAL A 121 3.61 -0.04 2.74
CA VAL A 121 4.01 -1.33 3.32
C VAL A 121 3.32 -1.55 4.66
N GLU A 122 2.98 -2.81 4.92
CA GLU A 122 2.36 -3.27 6.16
C GLU A 122 2.98 -4.56 6.67
N HIS A 123 2.73 -4.85 7.94
CA HIS A 123 3.13 -6.08 8.61
C HIS A 123 1.97 -6.63 9.41
N MET A 124 1.62 -7.88 9.12
CA MET A 124 0.55 -8.60 9.82
C MET A 124 1.08 -9.87 10.48
N THR A 125 0.50 -10.19 11.63
CA THR A 125 0.79 -11.38 12.43
C THR A 125 -0.53 -12.03 12.84
N PRO A 126 -0.53 -13.32 13.25
CA PRO A 126 -1.72 -13.95 13.81
C PRO A 126 -2.33 -13.16 14.98
N ALA A 127 -1.48 -12.59 15.84
CA ALA A 127 -1.92 -11.80 17.00
C ALA A 127 -2.60 -10.49 16.58
N SER A 128 -2.02 -9.73 15.64
CA SER A 128 -2.63 -8.48 15.16
C SER A 128 -3.96 -8.73 14.44
N LEU A 129 -4.09 -9.84 13.71
CA LEU A 129 -5.34 -10.22 13.05
C LEU A 129 -6.35 -10.91 13.97
N ALA A 130 -5.99 -11.26 15.21
CA ALA A 130 -6.92 -11.80 16.21
C ALA A 130 -7.59 -10.68 17.03
N ALA A 131 -6.90 -9.57 17.27
CA ALA A 131 -7.43 -8.43 18.01
C ALA A 131 -8.60 -7.73 17.28
N ARG A 132 -9.57 -7.21 18.04
CA ARG A 132 -10.84 -6.65 17.53
C ARG A 132 -11.17 -5.33 18.22
N ASP A 133 -10.15 -4.50 18.43
CA ASP A 133 -10.22 -3.27 19.22
C ASP A 133 -10.56 -2.03 18.36
N ALA A 134 -11.07 -2.24 17.16
CA ALA A 134 -11.42 -1.19 16.20
C ALA A 134 -12.72 -1.52 15.44
N ASP A 135 -13.54 -0.49 15.20
CA ASP A 135 -14.71 -0.55 14.33
C ASP A 135 -14.53 0.45 13.17
N ARG A 136 -14.60 -0.07 11.94
CA ARG A 136 -14.52 0.70 10.70
C ARG A 136 -15.55 1.83 10.65
N LYS A 137 -16.70 1.69 11.31
CA LYS A 137 -17.74 2.72 11.35
C LYS A 137 -17.29 4.02 12.01
N HIS A 138 -16.25 3.98 12.84
CA HIS A 138 -15.69 5.15 13.49
C HIS A 138 -14.60 5.84 12.66
N SER A 139 -14.12 5.20 11.59
CA SER A 139 -13.09 5.75 10.71
C SER A 139 -13.71 6.53 9.54
N VAL A 140 -13.11 7.69 9.23
CA VAL A 140 -13.54 8.57 8.15
C VAL A 140 -12.38 8.88 7.22
N PHE A 141 -12.65 8.98 5.92
CA PHE A 141 -11.63 9.39 4.95
C PHE A 141 -11.23 10.85 5.18
N LEU A 142 -9.92 11.11 5.20
CA LEU A 142 -9.38 12.44 5.49
C LEU A 142 -8.18 12.76 4.59
N GLU A 143 -8.04 14.03 4.24
CA GLU A 143 -6.77 14.55 3.73
C GLU A 143 -5.65 14.38 4.76
N ASP A 144 -4.42 14.14 4.30
CA ASP A 144 -3.26 13.98 5.18
C ASP A 144 -2.60 15.34 5.49
N PRO A 145 -2.65 15.84 6.74
CA PRO A 145 -2.07 17.13 7.10
C PRO A 145 -0.53 17.18 7.00
N GLN A 146 0.14 16.03 6.88
CA GLN A 146 1.60 15.98 6.72
C GLN A 146 2.05 16.30 5.28
N VAL A 147 1.16 16.17 4.31
CA VAL A 147 1.44 16.54 2.91
C VAL A 147 1.09 18.02 2.73
N PRO A 148 1.93 18.85 2.10
CA PRO A 148 1.59 20.25 1.86
C PRO A 148 0.30 20.37 1.02
N ASP A 149 -0.58 21.31 1.38
CA ASP A 149 -1.94 21.44 0.81
C ASP A 149 -2.00 21.39 -0.73
N LYS A 150 -1.05 22.04 -1.40
CA LYS A 150 -0.92 22.08 -2.87
C LYS A 150 -0.78 20.69 -3.52
N PHE A 151 -0.26 19.71 -2.77
CA PHE A 151 0.04 18.36 -3.24
C PHE A 151 -0.91 17.30 -2.67
N GLN A 152 -1.82 17.68 -1.77
CA GLN A 152 -2.79 16.73 -1.22
C GLN A 152 -3.83 16.33 -2.27
N ALA A 153 -4.12 15.03 -2.37
CA ALA A 153 -5.42 14.58 -2.86
C ALA A 153 -6.52 15.08 -1.92
N LYS A 154 -7.67 15.48 -2.46
CA LYS A 154 -8.81 15.96 -1.69
C LYS A 154 -10.00 15.02 -1.83
N LEU A 155 -10.87 14.95 -0.83
CA LEU A 155 -12.08 14.13 -0.90
C LEU A 155 -12.97 14.48 -2.10
N LYS A 156 -13.00 15.77 -2.48
CA LYS A 156 -13.72 16.26 -3.66
C LYS A 156 -13.19 15.70 -4.99
N ASP A 157 -11.93 15.27 -5.05
CA ASP A 157 -11.33 14.76 -6.29
C ASP A 157 -11.90 13.37 -6.64
N TYR A 158 -12.24 12.58 -5.62
CA TYR A 158 -12.90 11.28 -5.76
C TYR A 158 -14.43 11.39 -5.86
N PHE A 159 -15.02 12.50 -5.42
CA PHE A 159 -16.47 12.65 -5.42
C PHE A 159 -17.01 12.65 -6.86
N ARG A 160 -17.84 11.66 -7.19
CA ARG A 160 -18.42 11.46 -8.53
C ARG A 160 -17.38 11.30 -9.65
N SER A 161 -16.16 10.88 -9.33
CA SER A 161 -15.13 10.58 -10.35
C SER A 161 -15.37 9.27 -11.10
N GLY A 162 -16.24 8.39 -10.58
CA GLY A 162 -16.41 7.02 -11.06
C GLY A 162 -15.47 6.01 -10.40
N TYR A 163 -14.55 6.46 -9.54
CA TYR A 163 -13.60 5.61 -8.83
C TYR A 163 -13.90 5.56 -7.33
N ASP A 164 -13.59 4.41 -6.73
CA ASP A 164 -13.51 4.26 -5.29
C ASP A 164 -12.19 4.86 -4.75
N ARG A 165 -12.21 5.19 -3.45
CA ARG A 165 -11.00 5.44 -2.65
C ARG A 165 -10.42 4.09 -2.22
N GLY A 166 -9.59 3.53 -3.08
CA GLY A 166 -9.01 2.20 -2.91
C GLY A 166 -7.82 2.21 -1.96
N HIS A 167 -7.94 1.50 -0.84
CA HIS A 167 -6.87 1.40 0.17
C HIS A 167 -5.66 0.65 -0.41
N GLN A 168 -4.44 1.07 -0.05
CA GLN A 168 -3.23 0.26 -0.29
C GLN A 168 -2.95 -0.68 0.89
N VAL A 169 -3.09 -0.18 2.12
CA VAL A 169 -3.19 -0.98 3.35
C VAL A 169 -4.65 -1.05 3.77
N PRO A 170 -5.30 -2.23 3.80
CA PRO A 170 -6.72 -2.35 4.08
C PRO A 170 -7.06 -2.10 5.55
N ALA A 171 -8.16 -1.40 5.83
CA ALA A 171 -8.64 -1.18 7.21
C ALA A 171 -8.84 -2.49 8.01
N ALA A 172 -9.16 -3.59 7.32
CA ALA A 172 -9.36 -4.89 7.95
C ALA A 172 -8.09 -5.48 8.59
N ASP A 173 -6.91 -5.03 8.16
CA ASP A 173 -5.62 -5.54 8.61
C ASP A 173 -5.15 -4.79 9.87
N ALA A 174 -5.78 -3.64 10.16
CA ALA A 174 -5.51 -2.76 11.30
C ALA A 174 -6.55 -2.87 12.44
N LYS A 175 -7.33 -3.97 12.52
CA LYS A 175 -8.37 -4.18 13.54
C LYS A 175 -7.89 -4.23 15.00
N TRP A 176 -6.58 -4.25 15.22
CA TRP A 176 -5.94 -4.31 16.53
C TRP A 176 -5.89 -2.95 17.26
N SER A 177 -6.21 -1.84 16.59
CA SER A 177 -6.29 -0.52 17.22
C SER A 177 -7.14 0.43 16.39
N GLN A 178 -8.04 1.18 17.03
CA GLN A 178 -8.83 2.20 16.34
C GLN A 178 -7.94 3.24 15.65
N THR A 179 -6.89 3.73 16.32
CA THR A 179 -5.92 4.67 15.74
C THR A 179 -5.23 4.09 14.51
N ALA A 180 -4.84 2.81 14.57
CA ALA A 180 -4.20 2.13 13.44
C ALA A 180 -5.14 1.95 12.25
N MET A 181 -6.43 1.73 12.51
CA MET A 181 -7.46 1.70 11.48
C MET A 181 -7.71 3.08 10.90
N ASP A 182 -7.86 4.11 11.73
CA ASP A 182 -8.08 5.49 11.27
C ASP A 182 -6.92 5.97 10.38
N ASP A 183 -5.69 5.58 10.71
CA ASP A 183 -4.52 5.84 9.88
C ASP A 183 -4.61 5.27 8.46
N THR A 184 -5.36 4.18 8.24
CA THR A 184 -5.55 3.63 6.88
C THR A 184 -6.49 4.47 6.03
N PHE A 185 -7.24 5.41 6.61
CA PHE A 185 -8.23 6.23 5.91
C PHE A 185 -7.69 7.56 5.38
N TYR A 186 -6.41 7.87 5.63
CA TYR A 186 -5.77 9.02 4.99
C TYR A 186 -5.66 8.81 3.47
N LEU A 187 -5.88 9.88 2.71
CA LEU A 187 -5.79 9.84 1.25
C LEU A 187 -4.38 9.53 0.73
N THR A 188 -3.35 9.63 1.56
CA THR A 188 -1.99 9.14 1.26
C THR A 188 -1.88 7.62 1.16
N ASN A 189 -2.90 6.89 1.63
CA ASN A 189 -3.07 5.44 1.47
C ASN A 189 -4.10 5.10 0.37
N MET A 190 -4.56 6.07 -0.42
CA MET A 190 -5.58 5.85 -1.45
C MET A 190 -5.02 5.93 -2.87
N CYS A 191 -5.61 5.13 -3.76
CA CYS A 191 -5.54 5.29 -5.20
C CYS A 191 -6.96 5.29 -5.79
N PRO A 192 -7.24 5.99 -6.90
CA PRO A 192 -8.46 5.78 -7.66
C PRO A 192 -8.51 4.32 -8.15
N GLN A 193 -9.48 3.56 -7.66
CA GLN A 193 -9.67 2.17 -8.06
C GLN A 193 -11.06 1.99 -8.68
N VAL A 194 -11.13 1.15 -9.72
CA VAL A 194 -12.42 0.70 -10.26
C VAL A 194 -13.17 -0.02 -9.13
N GLY A 195 -14.41 0.39 -8.87
CA GLY A 195 -15.18 -0.15 -7.75
C GLY A 195 -15.64 -1.59 -7.99
N ASP A 196 -16.58 -1.75 -8.91
CA ASP A 196 -17.17 -3.03 -9.29
C ASP A 196 -16.18 -3.89 -10.10
N GLY A 197 -16.06 -5.17 -9.76
CA GLY A 197 -15.16 -6.13 -10.41
C GLY A 197 -13.68 -6.02 -10.01
N PHE A 198 -13.27 -4.97 -9.30
CA PHE A 198 -11.87 -4.77 -8.87
C PHE A 198 -11.74 -4.51 -7.37
N ASN A 199 -11.86 -3.26 -6.90
CA ASN A 199 -11.63 -2.90 -5.48
C ASN A 199 -12.51 -3.73 -4.53
N ARG A 200 -13.79 -3.89 -4.88
CA ARG A 200 -14.78 -4.58 -4.04
C ARG A 200 -14.78 -6.09 -4.20
N ASP A 201 -14.02 -6.62 -5.17
CA ASP A 201 -14.03 -8.04 -5.56
C ASP A 201 -12.62 -8.63 -5.60
N TYR A 202 -11.98 -8.70 -6.78
CA TYR A 202 -10.69 -9.36 -6.96
C TYR A 202 -9.60 -8.81 -6.05
N TRP A 203 -9.58 -7.49 -5.83
CA TRP A 203 -8.63 -6.86 -4.93
C TRP A 203 -8.90 -7.27 -3.48
N ALA A 204 -10.16 -7.20 -3.02
CA ALA A 204 -10.55 -7.66 -1.69
C ALA A 204 -10.26 -9.16 -1.44
N HIS A 205 -10.38 -10.01 -2.48
CA HIS A 205 -9.99 -11.42 -2.40
C HIS A 205 -8.49 -11.62 -2.23
N LEU A 206 -7.67 -10.78 -2.88
CA LEU A 206 -6.21 -10.80 -2.72
C LEU A 206 -5.82 -10.34 -1.31
N GLU A 207 -6.44 -9.28 -0.80
CA GLU A 207 -6.25 -8.83 0.58
C GLU A 207 -6.59 -9.96 1.58
N ASP A 208 -7.71 -10.67 1.36
CA ASP A 208 -8.08 -11.79 2.22
C ASP A 208 -7.12 -12.96 2.12
N PHE A 209 -6.60 -13.24 0.93
CA PHE A 209 -5.53 -14.21 0.75
C PHE A 209 -4.29 -13.84 1.58
N CYS A 210 -3.84 -12.59 1.53
CA CYS A 210 -2.70 -12.11 2.32
C CYS A 210 -2.93 -12.32 3.82
N ARG A 211 -4.12 -11.97 4.35
CA ARG A 211 -4.48 -12.24 5.76
C ARG A 211 -4.41 -13.71 6.11
N ARG A 212 -4.95 -14.60 5.25
CA ARG A 212 -4.95 -16.05 5.50
C ARG A 212 -3.55 -16.66 5.50
N LEU A 213 -2.56 -16.05 4.84
CA LEU A 213 -1.16 -16.51 4.93
C LEU A 213 -0.65 -16.53 6.38
N THR A 214 -1.20 -15.70 7.28
CA THR A 214 -0.82 -15.71 8.70
C THR A 214 -1.17 -17.01 9.42
N GLN A 215 -2.10 -17.82 8.90
CA GLN A 215 -2.42 -19.14 9.45
C GLN A 215 -1.24 -20.13 9.29
N ARG A 216 -0.36 -19.88 8.32
CA ARG A 216 0.82 -20.71 8.04
C ARG A 216 2.12 -20.04 8.43
N TYR A 217 2.20 -18.71 8.29
CA TYR A 217 3.41 -17.93 8.53
C TYR A 217 3.21 -16.98 9.71
N PRO A 218 4.10 -16.98 10.72
CA PRO A 218 3.93 -16.14 11.90
C PRO A 218 4.09 -14.64 11.61
N SER A 219 4.60 -14.28 10.44
CA SER A 219 4.88 -12.91 10.02
C SER A 219 4.72 -12.77 8.52
N VAL A 220 3.82 -11.91 8.07
CA VAL A 220 3.58 -11.61 6.65
C VAL A 220 3.75 -10.11 6.42
N ARG A 221 4.56 -9.73 5.44
CA ARG A 221 4.78 -8.33 5.03
C ARG A 221 4.31 -8.15 3.61
N VAL A 222 3.58 -7.07 3.37
CA VAL A 222 3.00 -6.77 2.06
C VAL A 222 3.45 -5.37 1.65
N ALA A 223 3.78 -5.20 0.37
CA ALA A 223 4.05 -3.93 -0.25
C ALA A 223 3.07 -3.73 -1.40
N THR A 224 2.36 -2.62 -1.38
CA THR A 224 1.26 -2.31 -2.30
C THR A 224 1.51 -0.95 -2.95
N GLY A 225 1.22 -0.80 -4.23
CA GLY A 225 1.29 0.49 -4.92
C GLY A 225 0.66 0.47 -6.32
N PRO A 226 0.35 1.63 -6.89
CA PRO A 226 -0.20 1.76 -8.24
C PRO A 226 0.89 1.57 -9.31
N LEU A 227 0.48 1.15 -10.50
CA LEU A 227 1.34 1.04 -11.67
C LEU A 227 0.73 1.78 -12.87
N TYR A 228 1.57 2.51 -13.59
CA TYR A 228 1.20 3.24 -14.80
C TYR A 228 1.89 2.62 -16.02
N LEU A 229 1.30 1.53 -16.52
CA LEU A 229 1.95 0.67 -17.51
C LEU A 229 1.69 1.15 -18.96
N PRO A 230 2.70 1.05 -19.85
CA PRO A 230 2.51 1.42 -21.25
C PRO A 230 1.67 0.37 -21.99
N LYS A 231 0.85 0.82 -22.94
CA LYS A 231 0.12 -0.04 -23.89
C LYS A 231 0.52 0.33 -25.32
N ARG A 232 0.63 -0.69 -26.17
CA ARG A 232 0.90 -0.49 -27.60
C ARG A 232 -0.38 -0.03 -28.30
N ASP A 233 -0.33 1.12 -28.96
CA ASP A 233 -1.44 1.63 -29.74
C ASP A 233 -1.55 0.84 -31.05
N PRO A 234 -2.72 0.25 -31.37
CA PRO A 234 -2.89 -0.56 -32.56
C PRO A 234 -2.85 0.26 -33.87
N VAL A 235 -3.01 1.59 -33.81
CA VAL A 235 -3.06 2.46 -34.99
C VAL A 235 -1.67 2.78 -35.53
N ASP A 236 -0.75 3.20 -34.65
CA ASP A 236 0.60 3.61 -35.06
C ASP A 236 1.71 2.63 -34.60
N GLY A 237 1.35 1.61 -33.82
CA GLY A 237 2.27 0.60 -33.31
C GLY A 237 3.24 1.08 -32.23
N LYS A 238 3.11 2.30 -31.71
CA LYS A 238 3.97 2.89 -30.66
C LYS A 238 3.43 2.60 -29.25
N TRP A 239 4.26 2.83 -28.23
CA TRP A 239 3.90 2.60 -26.83
C TRP A 239 3.57 3.92 -26.13
N TYR A 240 2.45 3.94 -25.42
CA TYR A 240 2.00 5.09 -24.65
C TYR A 240 1.58 4.67 -23.25
N THR A 241 1.92 5.50 -22.26
CA THR A 241 1.29 5.44 -20.94
C THR A 241 0.17 6.47 -20.91
N ARG A 242 -1.09 5.99 -20.81
CA ARG A 242 -2.30 6.82 -20.73
C ARG A 242 -3.05 6.45 -19.47
N TYR A 243 -3.34 7.43 -18.63
CA TYR A 243 -4.17 7.32 -17.43
C TYR A 243 -5.04 8.57 -17.32
N GLU A 244 -6.21 8.41 -16.72
CA GLU A 244 -7.10 9.52 -16.41
C GLU A 244 -6.54 10.32 -15.22
N VAL A 245 -6.79 11.62 -15.19
CA VAL A 245 -6.52 12.44 -14.01
C VAL A 245 -7.87 13.01 -13.54
N ILE A 246 -8.27 12.66 -12.32
CA ILE A 246 -9.56 13.03 -11.72
C ILE A 246 -9.46 14.31 -10.87
N GLY A 247 -10.61 14.90 -10.57
CA GLY A 247 -10.76 16.12 -9.78
C GLY A 247 -11.08 17.37 -10.60
N SER A 248 -11.35 18.48 -9.91
CA SER A 248 -11.64 19.78 -10.52
C SER A 248 -10.91 20.92 -9.76
N PRO A 249 -9.81 21.46 -10.31
CA PRO A 249 -9.14 21.02 -11.54
C PRO A 249 -8.54 19.60 -11.42
N PRO A 250 -8.35 18.87 -12.54
CA PRO A 250 -7.76 17.54 -12.54
C PRO A 250 -6.39 17.51 -11.86
N SER A 251 -6.21 16.59 -10.91
CA SER A 251 -4.95 16.54 -10.16
C SER A 251 -4.57 15.21 -9.51
N VAL A 252 -5.46 14.21 -9.48
CA VAL A 252 -5.15 12.85 -8.98
C VAL A 252 -5.12 11.88 -10.15
N ALA A 253 -4.00 11.18 -10.36
CA ALA A 253 -3.79 10.26 -11.47
C ALA A 253 -4.33 8.85 -11.22
#